data_AF-A0A1G2Z129-F1
#
_entry.id   AF-A0A1G2Z129-F1
#
_cell.length_a   1.000
_cell.length_b   1.000
_cell.length_c   1.000
_cell.angle_alpha   90.00
_cell.angle_beta   90.00
_cell.angle_gamma   90.00
#
_symmetry.space_group_name_H-M   'P 1'
#
loop_
_entity.id
_entity.type
_entity.pdbx_description
1 polymer ?
#
loop_
_entity_poly.entity_id
_entity_poly.type
_entity_poly.pdbx_seq_one_letter_code
_entity_poly.pdbx_strand_id
1 'polypeptide(L)'
;MSEPSKVIVKRAGVDEATLVGEILGEAFGVDPLMKWISPDPEYPRWCWPLAVSFFLPYQEVYVTENSLGAAMWLPPGVELNIRPSLAMLWDA
;
A
#
# COMPACT_ATOMS: atom_id res chain seq x y z
N MET A 1 -27.22 8.88 14.79
CA MET A 1 -25.79 8.58 14.56
C MET A 1 -25.63 7.09 14.81
N SER A 2 -25.38 6.30 13.77
CA SER A 2 -25.16 4.86 13.94
C SER A 2 -23.91 4.63 14.79
N GLU A 3 -23.90 3.60 15.63
CA GLU A 3 -22.66 3.20 16.31
C GLU A 3 -21.57 2.94 15.28
N PRO A 4 -20.31 3.33 15.55
CA PRO A 4 -19.21 2.98 14.68
C PRO A 4 -19.13 1.45 14.60
N SER A 5 -19.24 0.90 13.39
CA SER A 5 -19.04 -0.53 13.20
C SER A 5 -17.65 -0.89 13.71
N LYS A 6 -17.56 -1.97 14.48
CA LYS A 6 -16.27 -2.46 14.96
C LYS A 6 -15.45 -2.92 13.74
N VAL A 7 -14.39 -2.19 13.43
CA VAL A 7 -13.43 -2.55 12.37
C VAL A 7 -12.25 -3.26 13.02
N ILE A 8 -12.00 -4.50 12.62
CA ILE A 8 -10.84 -5.27 13.06
C ILE A 8 -9.70 -5.03 12.07
N VAL A 9 -8.52 -4.73 12.60
CA VAL A 9 -7.29 -4.51 11.82
C VAL A 9 -6.34 -5.66 12.13
N LYS A 10 -5.76 -6.25 11.09
CA LYS A 10 -4.72 -7.26 11.20
C LYS A 10 -3.44 -6.80 10.48
N ARG A 11 -2.31 -7.35 10.88
CA ARG A 11 -1.06 -7.21 10.14
C ARG A 11 -1.16 -8.01 8.83
N ALA A 12 -0.74 -7.41 7.72
CA ALA A 12 -0.71 -8.07 6.42
C ALA A 12 0.61 -8.84 6.24
N GLY A 13 0.54 -10.02 5.64
CA GLY A 13 1.69 -10.78 5.17
C GLY A 13 1.89 -10.62 3.66
N VAL A 14 2.76 -11.48 3.11
CA VAL A 14 3.02 -11.54 1.66
C VAL A 14 1.76 -11.90 0.88
N ASP A 15 0.91 -12.78 1.43
CA ASP A 15 -0.32 -13.25 0.79
C ASP A 15 -1.37 -12.14 0.62
N GLU A 16 -1.33 -11.10 1.46
CA GLU A 16 -2.22 -9.93 1.37
C GLU A 16 -1.58 -8.73 0.65
N ALA A 17 -0.37 -8.87 0.11
CA ALA A 17 0.35 -7.75 -0.50
C ALA A 17 -0.41 -7.12 -1.67
N THR A 18 -0.97 -7.95 -2.55
CA THR A 18 -1.80 -7.50 -3.68
C THR A 18 -3.02 -6.72 -3.20
N LEU A 19 -3.74 -7.26 -2.21
CA LEU A 19 -4.94 -6.61 -1.66
C LEU A 19 -4.61 -5.24 -1.03
N VAL A 20 -3.52 -5.14 -0.27
CA VAL A 20 -3.06 -3.86 0.31
C VAL A 20 -2.77 -2.85 -0.81
N GLY A 21 -2.08 -3.29 -1.86
CA GLY A 21 -1.76 -2.45 -3.01
C GLY A 21 -2.99 -1.92 -3.73
N GLU A 22 -3.98 -2.79 -3.96
CA GLU A 22 -5.25 -2.43 -4.59
C GLU A 22 -6.05 -1.42 -3.76
N ILE A 23 -6.20 -1.65 -2.44
CA ILE A 23 -6.90 -0.73 -1.54
C ILE A 23 -6.27 0.67 -1.58
N LEU A 24 -4.94 0.74 -1.48
CA LEU A 24 -4.22 2.01 -1.51
C LEU A 24 -4.26 2.65 -2.92
N GLY A 25 -4.15 1.83 -3.97
CA GLY A 25 -4.29 2.24 -5.36
C GLY A 25 -5.63 2.91 -5.65
N GLU A 26 -6.72 2.32 -5.16
CA GLU A 26 -8.06 2.89 -5.26
C GLU A 26 -8.22 4.15 -4.41
N ALA A 27 -7.78 4.10 -3.14
CA ALA A 27 -7.91 5.22 -2.20
C ALA A 27 -7.18 6.49 -2.69
N PHE A 28 -5.99 6.33 -3.26
CA PHE A 28 -5.17 7.44 -3.75
C PHE A 28 -5.33 7.70 -5.26
N GLY A 29 -6.12 6.90 -5.98
CA GLY A 29 -6.37 7.06 -7.42
C GLY A 29 -7.00 8.40 -7.82
N VAL A 30 -7.60 9.10 -6.86
CA VAL A 30 -8.19 10.44 -7.04
C VAL A 30 -7.51 11.52 -6.20
N ASP A 31 -6.41 11.20 -5.53
CA ASP A 31 -5.70 12.16 -4.68
C ASP A 31 -4.96 13.20 -5.55
N PRO A 32 -5.24 14.51 -5.40
CA PRO A 32 -4.59 15.56 -6.18
C PRO A 32 -3.08 15.63 -5.97
N LEU A 33 -2.55 15.16 -4.83
CA LEU A 33 -1.10 15.12 -4.57
C LEU A 33 -0.37 14.18 -5.53
N MET A 34 -1.03 13.13 -6.00
CA MET A 34 -0.42 12.18 -6.95
C MET A 34 -0.06 12.84 -8.29
N LYS A 35 -0.79 13.90 -8.67
CA LYS A 35 -0.51 14.69 -9.88
C LYS A 35 0.79 15.48 -9.80
N TRP A 36 1.34 15.67 -8.59
CA TRP A 36 2.65 16.32 -8.41
C TRP A 36 3.80 15.34 -8.57
N ILE A 37 3.53 14.04 -8.42
CA ILE A 37 4.54 12.98 -8.54
C ILE A 37 4.66 12.52 -10.00
N SER A 38 3.53 12.31 -10.68
CA SER A 38 3.49 11.84 -12.06
C SER A 38 2.33 12.45 -12.84
N PRO A 39 2.50 12.77 -14.15
CA PRO A 39 1.41 13.18 -15.02
C PRO A 39 0.52 12.01 -15.49
N ASP A 40 0.96 10.76 -15.28
CA ASP A 40 0.18 9.57 -15.65
C ASP A 40 -1.03 9.41 -14.71
N PRO A 41 -2.28 9.43 -15.24
CA PRO A 41 -3.49 9.27 -14.42
C PRO A 41 -3.59 7.90 -13.73
N GLU A 42 -2.91 6.86 -14.25
CA GLU A 42 -2.92 5.52 -13.65
C GLU A 42 -1.80 5.31 -12.63
N TYR A 43 -0.91 6.30 -12.45
CA TYR A 43 0.22 6.25 -11.52
C TYR A 43 -0.12 5.66 -10.15
N PRO A 44 -1.16 6.15 -9.42
CA PRO A 44 -1.47 5.64 -8.09
C PRO A 44 -1.84 4.16 -8.10
N ARG A 45 -2.60 3.73 -9.12
CA ARG A 45 -3.12 2.36 -9.19
C ARG A 45 -2.04 1.32 -9.38
N TRP A 46 -0.98 1.62 -10.14
CA TRP A 46 0.13 0.69 -10.31
C TRP A 46 1.28 0.91 -9.32
N CYS A 47 1.48 2.13 -8.80
CA CYS A 47 2.62 2.41 -7.92
C CYS A 47 2.44 1.79 -6.53
N TRP A 48 1.22 1.76 -6.00
CA TRP A 48 0.96 1.23 -4.66
C TRP A 48 1.19 -0.28 -4.56
N PRO A 49 0.71 -1.14 -5.49
CA PRO A 49 1.07 -2.55 -5.53
C PRO A 49 2.58 -2.82 -5.53
N LEU A 50 3.36 -2.03 -6.27
CA LEU A 50 4.82 -2.12 -6.25
C LEU A 50 5.40 -1.65 -4.90
N ALA A 51 4.84 -0.59 -4.33
CA ALA A 51 5.30 -0.02 -3.08
C ALA A 51 5.20 -1.02 -1.92
N VAL A 52 4.10 -1.77 -1.80
CA VAL A 52 3.85 -2.69 -0.67
C VAL A 52 5.04 -3.62 -0.41
N SER A 53 5.64 -4.18 -1.47
CA SER A 53 6.78 -5.09 -1.37
C SER A 53 8.00 -4.48 -0.67
N PHE A 54 8.21 -3.16 -0.76
CA PHE A 54 9.28 -2.48 -0.04
C PHE A 54 8.97 -2.30 1.46
N PHE A 55 7.69 -2.30 1.85
CA PHE A 55 7.27 -2.09 3.24
C PHE A 55 7.10 -3.40 4.02
N LEU A 56 6.76 -4.51 3.36
CA LEU A 56 6.57 -5.82 3.99
C LEU A 56 7.73 -6.28 4.90
N PRO A 57 9.02 -6.08 4.55
CA PRO A 57 10.13 -6.48 5.42
C PRO A 57 10.14 -5.79 6.79
N TYR A 58 9.53 -4.61 6.91
CA TYR A 58 9.47 -3.87 8.18
C TYR A 58 8.30 -4.30 9.07
N GLN A 59 7.42 -5.19 8.58
CA GLN A 59 6.29 -5.76 9.31
C GLN A 59 5.29 -4.72 9.87
N GLU A 60 5.27 -3.52 9.29
CA GLU A 60 4.35 -2.43 9.65
C GLU A 60 3.32 -2.16 8.54
N VAL A 61 2.79 -3.24 7.96
CA VAL A 61 1.72 -3.23 6.95
C VAL A 61 0.47 -3.84 7.57
N TYR A 62 -0.67 -3.16 7.41
CA TYR A 62 -1.93 -3.53 8.05
C TYR A 62 -3.09 -3.43 7.07
N VAL A 63 -4.08 -4.30 7.25
CA VAL A 63 -5.32 -4.33 6.47
C VAL A 63 -6.50 -4.60 7.39
N THR A 64 -7.66 -4.03 7.07
CA THR A 64 -8.91 -4.32 7.79
C THR A 64 -9.47 -5.68 7.37
N GLU A 65 -10.12 -6.42 8.27
CA GLU A 65 -10.69 -7.74 7.92
C GLU A 65 -11.79 -7.66 6.85
N ASN A 66 -12.49 -6.52 6.76
CA ASN A 66 -13.47 -6.27 5.71
C ASN A 66 -12.83 -5.80 4.37
N SER A 67 -11.50 -5.73 4.28
CA SER A 67 -10.76 -5.36 3.06
C SER A 67 -11.08 -3.97 2.51
N LEU A 68 -11.51 -3.03 3.36
CA LEU A 68 -11.87 -1.65 2.97
C LEU A 68 -10.80 -0.62 3.32
N GLY A 69 -9.75 -1.01 4.05
CA GLY A 69 -8.72 -0.09 4.48
C GLY A 69 -7.38 -0.79 4.67
N ALA A 70 -6.32 -0.05 4.37
CA ALA A 70 -4.95 -0.50 4.57
C ALA A 70 -4.07 0.67 5.01
N ALA A 71 -2.97 0.34 5.69
CA ALA A 71 -1.97 1.31 6.11
C ALA A 71 -0.59 0.67 6.11
N MET A 72 0.43 1.46 5.78
CA MET A 72 1.83 1.05 5.80
C MET A 72 2.66 2.12 6.50
N TRP A 73 3.64 1.69 7.29
CA TRP A 73 4.54 2.60 8.00
C TRP A 73 5.98 2.15 7.85
N LEU A 74 6.89 3.11 8.03
CA LEU A 74 8.29 2.82 8.31
C LEU A 74 8.55 3.05 9.80
N PRO A 75 9.34 2.19 10.45
CA PRO A 75 9.78 2.44 11.80
C PRO A 75 10.55 3.77 11.90
N PRO A 76 10.51 4.46 13.05
CA PRO A 76 11.25 5.70 13.24
C PRO A 76 12.77 5.53 12.97
N GLY A 77 13.37 6.46 12.23
CA GLY A 77 14.80 6.43 11.90
C GLY A 77 15.18 5.44 10.80
N VAL A 78 14.22 4.72 10.23
CA VAL A 78 14.44 3.83 9.09
C VAL A 78 14.10 4.56 7.79
N GLU A 79 15.03 4.52 6.85
CA GLU A 79 14.80 5.00 5.48
C GLU A 79 14.38 3.85 4.56
N LEU A 80 13.52 4.15 3.59
CA LEU A 80 13.07 3.17 2.62
C LEU A 80 14.23 2.83 1.68
N ASN A 81 14.71 1.59 1.75
CA ASN A 81 15.78 1.11 0.87
C ASN A 81 15.19 0.62 -0.45
N ILE A 82 14.87 1.54 -1.36
CA ILE A 82 14.41 1.20 -2.71
C ILE A 82 15.62 0.77 -3.54
N ARG A 83 15.91 -0.53 -3.57
CA ARG A 83 16.84 -1.12 -4.54
C ARG A 83 16.02 -1.78 -5.64
N PRO A 84 15.80 -1.11 -6.78
CA PRO A 84 15.16 -1.78 -7.90
C PRO A 84 15.99 -3.01 -8.26
N SER A 85 15.40 -4.18 -8.10
CA SER A 85 16.01 -5.45 -8.49
C SER A 85 15.35 -5.93 -9.76
N LEU A 86 16.10 -6.66 -10.60
CA LEU A 86 15.57 -7.20 -11.84
C LEU A 86 14.30 -8.02 -11.57
N ALA A 87 14.21 -8.77 -10.47
CA ALA A 87 13.02 -9.56 -10.11
C ALA A 87 11.70 -8.76 -10.15
N MET A 88 11.74 -7.46 -9.81
CA MET A 88 10.54 -6.61 -9.85
C MET A 88 9.95 -6.39 -11.26
N LEU A 89 10.70 -6.70 -12.32
CA LEU A 89 10.22 -6.63 -13.71
C LEU A 89 9.58 -7.94 -14.20
N TRP A 90 9.74 -9.05 -13.46
CA TRP A 90 9.27 -10.38 -13.86
C TRP A 90 8.05 -10.87 -13.06
N ASP A 91 7.74 -10.24 -11.91
CA ASP A 91 6.62 -10.60 -11.03
C ASP A 91 5.36 -9.72 -11.24
N ALA A 92 5.27 -8.99 -12.37
CA ALA A 92 4.15 -8.11 -12.73
C ALA A 92 3.20 -8.75 -13.76
#